data_AF-A0A382EIV3-F1
#
_entry.id   AF-A0A382EIV3-F1
#
_cell.length_a   1.000
_cell.length_b   1.000
_cell.length_c   1.000
_cell.angle_alpha   90.00
_cell.angle_beta   90.00
_cell.angle_gamma   90.00
#
_symmetry.space_group_name_H-M   'P 1'
#
loop_
_entity.id
_entity.type
_entity.pdbx_description
1 polymer ?
#
loop_
_entity_poly.entity_id
_entity_poly.type
_entity_poly.pdbx_seq_one_letter_code
_entity_poly.pdbx_strand_id
1 'polypeptide(L)'
;PKKYIKHFESHGYDVDLEGFDMGGIDWIACEHELFGNTLAAITTNGIVMFRCAFRLNKKAAKQPKEVGFFVDRLNRESGFTTYHSALHKPPYFVLELRAFYTGPYDPIFFDSFIHEWHVDKTESIQNNPLFDKFMMQRPGSIGTA
;
A
#
# COMPACT_ATOMS: atom_id res chain seq x y z
N PRO A 1 -6.89 -10.92 -15.58
CA PRO A 1 -5.45 -11.00 -15.20
C PRO A 1 -4.48 -10.35 -16.20
N LYS A 2 -4.26 -10.92 -17.40
CA LYS A 2 -3.23 -10.44 -18.35
C LYS A 2 -3.30 -8.95 -18.71
N LYS A 3 -4.51 -8.41 -18.88
CA LYS A 3 -4.73 -6.98 -19.19
C LYS A 3 -4.29 -6.03 -18.07
N TYR A 4 -4.47 -6.43 -16.81
CA TYR A 4 -4.01 -5.66 -15.65
C TYR A 4 -2.49 -5.76 -15.50
N ILE A 5 -1.91 -6.97 -15.66
CA ILE A 5 -0.45 -7.19 -15.64
C ILE A 5 0.27 -6.29 -16.65
N LYS A 6 -0.17 -6.29 -17.90
CA LYS A 6 0.40 -5.42 -18.94
C LYS A 6 0.30 -3.93 -18.61
N HIS A 7 -0.77 -3.53 -17.94
CA HIS A 7 -0.99 -2.16 -17.54
C HIS A 7 -0.07 -1.75 -16.37
N PHE A 8 0.25 -2.68 -15.46
CA PHE A 8 1.30 -2.48 -14.46
C PHE A 8 2.66 -2.30 -15.12
N GLU A 9 3.04 -3.23 -16.00
CA GLU A 9 4.32 -3.15 -16.72
C GLU A 9 4.47 -1.82 -17.48
N SER A 10 3.39 -1.30 -18.08
CA SER A 10 3.42 0.01 -18.76
C SER A 10 3.60 1.20 -17.83
N HIS A 11 3.33 1.03 -16.53
CA HIS A 11 3.58 2.03 -15.49
C HIS A 11 4.94 1.84 -14.79
N GLY A 12 5.80 0.96 -15.30
CA GLY A 12 7.15 0.75 -14.77
C GLY A 12 7.22 -0.20 -13.57
N TYR A 13 6.18 -1.02 -13.36
CA TYR A 13 6.25 -2.10 -12.38
C TYR A 13 7.03 -3.28 -12.93
N ASP A 14 7.91 -3.84 -12.09
CA ASP A 14 8.37 -5.21 -12.24
C ASP A 14 7.36 -6.12 -11.54
N VAL A 15 6.81 -7.10 -12.27
CA VAL A 15 5.72 -7.95 -11.80
C VAL A 15 6.19 -9.40 -11.73
N ASP A 16 6.33 -9.92 -10.52
CA ASP A 16 6.66 -11.31 -10.27
C ASP A 16 5.41 -12.19 -10.35
N LEU A 17 5.35 -13.01 -11.40
CA LEU A 17 4.26 -13.93 -11.69
C LEU A 17 4.42 -15.30 -11.03
N GLU A 18 5.54 -15.59 -10.35
CA GLU A 18 5.69 -16.85 -9.60
C GLU A 18 4.62 -16.95 -8.51
N GLY A 19 4.29 -15.80 -7.92
CA GLY A 19 3.17 -15.61 -7.01
C GLY A 19 3.22 -16.47 -5.75
N PHE A 20 2.26 -16.28 -4.85
CA PHE A 20 2.10 -17.11 -3.67
C PHE A 20 0.65 -17.13 -3.19
N ASP A 21 0.21 -18.29 -2.69
CA ASP A 21 -1.11 -18.42 -2.09
C ASP A 21 -1.11 -17.84 -0.68
N MET A 22 -2.07 -16.95 -0.43
CA MET A 22 -2.32 -16.41 0.91
C MET A 22 -3.82 -16.44 1.20
N GLY A 23 -4.27 -17.59 1.71
CA GLY A 23 -5.67 -17.77 2.12
C GLY A 23 -6.61 -18.11 0.95
N GLY A 24 -6.14 -18.88 -0.03
CA GLY A 24 -6.91 -19.28 -1.21
C GLY A 24 -6.99 -18.19 -2.29
N ILE A 25 -6.06 -17.23 -2.25
CA ILE A 25 -5.98 -16.11 -3.18
C ILE A 25 -4.54 -16.05 -3.67
N ASP A 26 -4.35 -16.11 -4.99
CA ASP A 26 -3.04 -15.97 -5.62
C ASP A 26 -2.62 -14.50 -5.64
N TRP A 27 -1.54 -14.20 -4.94
CA TRP A 27 -0.91 -12.89 -4.93
C TRP A 27 0.32 -12.89 -5.83
N ILE A 28 0.54 -11.77 -6.52
CA ILE A 28 1.75 -11.45 -7.27
C ILE A 28 2.47 -10.29 -6.55
N ALA A 29 3.80 -10.28 -6.60
CA ALA A 29 4.57 -9.15 -6.11
C ALA A 29 4.78 -8.16 -7.25
N CYS A 30 4.56 -6.88 -6.98
CA CYS A 30 4.80 -5.77 -7.88
C CYS A 30 5.80 -4.83 -7.23
N GLU A 31 6.95 -4.62 -7.84
CA GLU A 31 7.99 -3.68 -7.40
C GLU A 31 8.01 -2.46 -8.34
N HIS A 32 8.20 -1.28 -7.77
CA HIS A 32 8.37 -0.04 -8.53
C HIS A 32 9.44 0.81 -7.88
N GLU A 33 10.33 1.40 -8.68
CA GLU A 33 11.49 2.16 -8.20
C GLU A 33 11.09 3.27 -7.21
N LEU A 34 10.09 4.08 -7.57
CA LEU A 34 9.60 5.19 -6.73
C LEU A 34 8.78 4.74 -5.52
N PHE A 35 7.89 3.76 -5.67
CA PHE A 35 6.86 3.46 -4.67
C PHE A 35 7.21 2.23 -3.81
N GLY A 36 8.18 1.43 -4.22
CA GLY A 36 8.59 0.17 -3.59
C GLY A 36 7.60 -0.97 -3.83
N ASN A 37 7.60 -1.93 -2.91
CA ASN A 37 6.91 -3.21 -3.10
C ASN A 37 5.45 -3.15 -2.69
N THR A 38 4.59 -3.73 -3.53
CA THR A 38 3.18 -3.95 -3.29
C THR A 38 2.79 -5.35 -3.73
N LEU A 39 1.89 -5.98 -3.00
CA LEU A 39 1.27 -7.23 -3.41
C LEU A 39 -0.03 -6.92 -4.14
N ALA A 40 -0.25 -7.55 -5.28
CA ALA A 40 -1.50 -7.49 -6.00
C ALA A 40 -2.15 -8.87 -6.09
N ALA A 41 -3.47 -8.95 -6.12
CA ALA A 41 -4.21 -10.17 -6.44
C ALA A 41 -5.30 -9.82 -7.45
N ILE A 42 -5.42 -10.62 -8.51
CA ILE A 42 -6.40 -10.42 -9.57
C ILE A 42 -7.29 -11.64 -9.65
N THR A 43 -8.50 -11.53 -9.14
CA THR A 43 -9.46 -12.63 -9.16
C THR A 43 -9.98 -12.89 -10.59
N THR A 44 -10.60 -14.06 -10.79
CA THR A 44 -11.21 -14.44 -12.08
C THR A 44 -12.36 -13.53 -12.49
N ASN A 45 -13.09 -12.96 -11.53
CA ASN A 45 -14.16 -11.98 -11.77
C ASN A 45 -13.66 -10.52 -11.94
N GLY A 46 -12.34 -10.31 -12.04
CA GLY A 46 -11.76 -9.00 -12.36
C GLY A 46 -11.63 -8.05 -11.17
N ILE A 47 -11.74 -8.55 -9.93
CA ILE A 47 -11.42 -7.78 -8.74
C ILE A 47 -9.90 -7.73 -8.63
N VAL A 48 -9.37 -6.51 -8.53
CA VAL A 48 -7.95 -6.30 -8.25
C VAL A 48 -7.79 -5.81 -6.83
N MET A 49 -6.97 -6.49 -6.05
CA MET A 49 -6.70 -6.18 -4.65
C MET A 49 -5.24 -5.79 -4.52
N PHE A 50 -4.96 -4.73 -3.79
CA PHE A 50 -3.62 -4.27 -3.50
C PHE A 50 -3.39 -4.34 -2.00
N ARG A 51 -2.17 -4.74 -1.61
CA ARG A 51 -1.73 -4.75 -0.23
C ARG A 51 -0.28 -4.31 -0.13
N CYS A 52 -0.03 -3.36 0.76
CA CYS A 52 1.33 -3.01 1.18
C CYS A 52 1.36 -2.98 2.72
N ALA A 53 2.53 -3.22 3.30
CA ALA A 53 2.74 -3.13 4.74
C ALA A 53 3.98 -2.29 5.03
N PHE A 54 3.82 -1.26 5.86
CA PHE A 54 4.92 -0.45 6.36
C PHE A 54 5.23 -0.84 7.80
N ARG A 55 6.52 -0.96 8.10
CA ARG A 55 6.97 -1.28 9.45
C ARG A 55 6.89 -0.05 10.35
N LEU A 56 6.20 -0.20 11.48
CA LEU A 56 6.11 0.80 12.52
C LEU A 56 7.31 0.70 13.47
N ASN A 57 7.77 1.84 13.98
CA ASN A 57 8.86 1.93 14.94
C ASN A 57 8.36 1.68 16.39
N LYS A 58 9.31 1.59 17.34
CA LYS A 58 8.98 1.29 18.75
C LYS A 58 8.14 2.38 19.45
N LYS A 59 8.09 3.62 18.92
CA LYS A 59 7.26 4.70 19.50
C LYS A 59 5.78 4.47 19.23
N ALA A 60 5.42 3.90 18.08
CA ALA A 60 4.03 3.57 17.74
C ALA A 60 3.39 2.65 18.79
N ALA A 61 4.14 1.67 19.29
CA ALA A 61 3.70 0.77 20.35
C ALA A 61 3.36 1.48 21.67
N LYS A 62 3.97 2.64 21.95
CA LYS A 62 3.79 3.40 23.19
C LYS A 62 2.68 4.46 23.09
N GLN A 63 2.16 4.74 21.89
CA GLN A 63 1.23 5.86 21.64
C GLN A 63 0.03 5.44 20.78
N PRO A 64 -0.74 4.41 21.19
CA PRO A 64 -1.80 3.82 20.35
C PRO A 64 -2.92 4.79 19.97
N LYS A 65 -3.26 5.75 20.84
CA LYS A 65 -4.28 6.78 20.53
C LYS A 65 -3.88 7.68 19.38
N GLU A 66 -2.60 8.06 19.33
CA GLU A 66 -2.08 8.95 18.30
C GLU A 66 -1.85 8.21 16.98
N VAL A 67 -1.46 6.93 17.03
CA VAL A 67 -1.45 6.04 15.86
C VAL A 67 -2.87 5.89 15.29
N GLY A 68 -3.87 5.69 16.15
CA GLY A 68 -5.28 5.64 15.72
C GLY A 68 -5.70 6.93 15.01
N PHE A 69 -5.41 8.09 15.61
CA PHE A 69 -5.69 9.39 14.98
C PHE A 69 -4.99 9.57 13.63
N PHE A 70 -3.72 9.16 13.52
CA PHE A 70 -2.97 9.18 12.26
C PHE A 70 -3.65 8.32 11.19
N VAL A 71 -4.03 7.09 11.52
CA VAL A 71 -4.72 6.17 10.61
C VAL A 71 -6.10 6.68 10.21
N ASP A 72 -6.86 7.24 11.15
CA ASP A 72 -8.16 7.85 10.86
C ASP A 72 -8.03 9.03 9.89
N ARG A 73 -6.97 9.84 10.07
CA ARG A 73 -6.68 10.95 9.15
C ARG A 73 -6.34 10.45 7.76
N LEU A 74 -5.44 9.46 7.63
CA LEU A 74 -5.10 8.85 6.34
C LEU A 74 -6.32 8.26 5.64
N ASN A 75 -7.22 7.61 6.38
CA ASN A 75 -8.48 7.07 5.82
C ASN A 75 -9.42 8.16 5.31
N ARG A 76 -9.52 9.31 6.00
CA ARG A 76 -10.38 10.44 5.57
C ARG A 76 -9.84 11.16 4.33
N GLU A 77 -8.53 11.18 4.18
CA GLU A 77 -7.83 11.84 3.06
C GLU A 77 -7.70 10.92 1.83
N SER A 78 -8.22 9.68 1.88
CA SER A 78 -8.05 8.66 0.85
C SER A 78 -9.36 8.33 0.15
N GLY A 79 -9.33 8.29 -1.19
CA GLY A 79 -10.50 7.97 -2.03
C GLY A 79 -10.88 6.48 -2.01
N PHE A 80 -9.93 5.59 -2.31
CA PHE A 80 -10.21 4.16 -2.49
C PHE A 80 -9.49 3.20 -1.54
N THR A 81 -8.69 3.71 -0.60
CA THR A 81 -7.77 2.87 0.19
C THR A 81 -8.08 2.93 1.66
N THR A 82 -8.12 1.76 2.27
CA THR A 82 -8.24 1.61 3.71
C THR A 82 -6.88 1.34 4.34
N TYR A 83 -6.58 2.12 5.37
CA TYR A 83 -5.43 1.97 6.24
C TYR A 83 -5.86 1.23 7.49
N HIS A 84 -5.15 0.16 7.81
CA HIS A 84 -5.33 -0.61 9.03
C HIS A 84 -3.98 -0.78 9.71
N SER A 85 -3.78 -0.13 10.84
CA SER A 85 -2.73 -0.56 11.76
C SER A 85 -3.16 -1.84 12.46
N ALA A 86 -2.25 -2.78 12.69
CA ALA A 86 -2.50 -3.98 13.48
C ALA A 86 -2.73 -3.68 14.99
N LEU A 87 -3.52 -2.64 15.32
CA LEU A 87 -3.82 -2.10 16.66
C LEU A 87 -4.45 -3.12 17.62
N HIS A 88 -4.81 -4.31 17.15
CA HIS A 88 -5.49 -5.29 17.97
C HIS A 88 -4.56 -6.39 18.52
N LYS A 89 -3.27 -6.41 18.15
CA LYS A 89 -2.29 -7.32 18.77
C LYS A 89 -0.94 -6.65 18.95
N PRO A 90 -0.53 -6.38 20.20
CA PRO A 90 0.85 -6.05 20.47
C PRO A 90 1.77 -7.17 19.96
N PRO A 91 2.93 -6.83 19.38
CA PRO A 91 3.39 -5.46 19.18
C PRO A 91 2.89 -4.88 17.84
N TYR A 92 2.46 -3.61 17.85
CA TYR A 92 1.95 -2.88 16.68
C TYR A 92 3.07 -2.61 15.67
N PHE A 93 3.48 -3.63 14.94
CA PHE A 93 4.68 -3.59 14.10
C PHE A 93 4.42 -3.15 12.67
N VAL A 94 3.17 -3.12 12.22
CA VAL A 94 2.83 -2.87 10.82
C VAL A 94 1.59 -1.99 10.66
N LEU A 95 1.69 -1.07 9.71
CA LEU A 95 0.58 -0.39 9.08
C LEU A 95 0.30 -1.08 7.75
N GLU A 96 -0.87 -1.72 7.62
CA GLU A 96 -1.33 -2.33 6.39
C GLU A 96 -2.17 -1.36 5.58
N LEU A 97 -1.90 -1.29 4.29
CA LEU A 97 -2.69 -0.55 3.31
C LEU A 97 -3.38 -1.55 2.41
N ARG A 98 -4.66 -1.31 2.13
CA ARG A 98 -5.46 -2.12 1.22
C ARG A 98 -6.25 -1.25 0.27
N ALA A 99 -6.29 -1.63 -1.00
CA ALA A 99 -7.17 -1.01 -1.97
C ALA A 99 -7.80 -2.06 -2.87
N PHE A 100 -9.01 -1.74 -3.35
CA PHE A 100 -9.83 -2.65 -4.13
C PHE A 100 -10.33 -1.93 -5.37
N TYR A 101 -9.99 -2.46 -6.53
CA TYR A 101 -10.65 -2.13 -7.79
C TYR A 101 -11.68 -3.22 -8.06
N THR A 102 -12.96 -2.85 -8.04
CA THR A 102 -14.07 -3.76 -8.29
C THR A 102 -14.78 -3.39 -9.59
N GLY A 103 -15.18 -4.39 -10.36
CA GLY A 103 -15.86 -4.20 -11.65
C GLY A 103 -15.03 -4.63 -12.87
N PRO A 104 -15.57 -4.46 -14.08
CA PRO A 104 -14.84 -4.79 -15.31
C PRO A 104 -13.64 -3.86 -15.49
N TYR A 105 -12.55 -4.38 -16.07
CA TYR A 105 -11.40 -3.56 -16.45
C TYR A 105 -11.80 -2.42 -17.39
N ASP A 106 -11.57 -1.21 -16.93
CA ASP A 106 -11.58 0.02 -17.71
C ASP A 106 -10.23 0.71 -17.53
N PRO A 107 -9.47 0.98 -18.60
CA PRO A 107 -8.14 1.57 -18.51
C PRO A 107 -8.11 2.93 -17.81
N ILE A 108 -9.10 3.78 -18.04
CA ILE A 108 -9.14 5.15 -17.48
C ILE A 108 -9.39 5.08 -15.99
N PHE A 109 -10.38 4.29 -15.56
CA PHE A 109 -10.64 4.11 -14.13
C PHE A 109 -9.50 3.35 -13.44
N PHE A 110 -8.85 2.43 -14.14
CA PHE A 110 -7.71 1.71 -13.60
C PHE A 110 -6.48 2.62 -13.46
N ASP A 111 -6.22 3.51 -14.42
CA ASP A 111 -5.19 4.57 -14.30
C ASP A 111 -5.43 5.42 -13.05
N SER A 112 -6.67 5.90 -12.85
CA SER A 112 -7.03 6.67 -11.66
C SER A 112 -6.83 5.86 -10.37
N PHE A 113 -7.20 4.59 -10.36
CA PHE A 113 -6.98 3.71 -9.22
C PHE A 113 -5.49 3.51 -8.91
N ILE A 114 -4.65 3.28 -9.93
CA ILE A 114 -3.18 3.14 -9.79
C ILE A 114 -2.57 4.44 -9.29
N HIS A 115 -3.00 5.58 -9.87
CA HIS A 115 -2.57 6.91 -9.48
C HIS A 115 -2.90 7.18 -8.01
N GLU A 116 -4.14 6.97 -7.58
CA GLU A 116 -4.53 7.12 -6.18
C GLU A 116 -3.82 6.13 -5.28
N TRP A 117 -3.53 4.92 -5.76
CA TRP A 117 -2.80 3.94 -4.95
C TRP A 117 -1.34 4.37 -4.69
N HIS A 118 -0.71 5.09 -5.62
CA HIS A 118 0.72 5.42 -5.58
C HIS A 118 1.07 6.90 -5.32
N VAL A 119 0.49 7.82 -6.09
CA VAL A 119 0.82 9.26 -6.09
C VAL A 119 0.19 9.95 -4.88
N ASP A 120 -1.11 9.77 -4.64
CA ASP A 120 -1.78 10.41 -3.50
C ASP A 120 -1.31 9.89 -2.14
N LYS A 121 -0.64 8.73 -2.10
CA LYS A 121 -0.34 8.06 -0.83
C LYS A 121 1.09 8.12 -0.39
N THR A 122 2.05 7.87 -1.27
CA THR A 122 3.45 7.91 -0.86
C THR A 122 3.77 9.32 -0.39
N GLU A 123 3.26 10.33 -1.12
CA GLU A 123 3.37 11.73 -0.73
C GLU A 123 2.50 12.09 0.48
N SER A 124 1.20 11.75 0.53
CA SER A 124 0.36 12.11 1.70
C SER A 124 0.85 11.46 2.99
N ILE A 125 1.27 10.19 2.92
CA ILE A 125 1.86 9.47 4.05
C ILE A 125 3.18 10.13 4.44
N GLN A 126 4.11 10.39 3.51
CA GLN A 126 5.41 11.01 3.82
C GLN A 126 5.29 12.47 4.31
N ASN A 127 4.34 13.23 3.78
CA ASN A 127 4.10 14.62 4.16
C ASN A 127 3.30 14.76 5.46
N ASN A 128 2.78 13.66 6.01
CA ASN A 128 2.10 13.70 7.29
C ASN A 128 3.11 13.92 8.44
N PRO A 129 2.94 14.93 9.30
CA PRO A 129 3.87 15.19 10.41
C PRO A 129 4.07 14.01 11.38
N LEU A 130 3.16 13.05 11.39
CA LEU A 130 3.23 11.85 12.23
C LEU A 130 3.96 10.68 11.57
N PHE A 131 4.33 10.80 10.29
CA PHE A 131 5.03 9.76 9.53
C PHE A 131 6.40 9.43 10.12
N ASP A 132 7.29 10.41 10.21
CA ASP A 132 8.62 10.25 10.80
C ASP A 132 8.57 9.82 12.26
N LYS A 133 7.47 10.14 12.93
CA LYS A 133 7.23 9.76 14.32
C LYS A 133 6.97 8.26 14.48
N PHE A 134 6.27 7.62 13.54
CA PHE A 134 5.78 6.25 13.70
C PHE A 134 6.31 5.23 12.71
N MET A 135 6.79 5.64 11.55
CA MET A 135 7.31 4.73 10.52
C MET A 135 8.81 4.48 10.72
N MET A 136 9.28 3.29 10.34
CA MET A 136 10.73 3.09 10.17
C MET A 136 11.14 3.74 8.85
N GLN A 137 11.95 4.80 8.92
CA GLN A 137 12.59 5.34 7.72
C GLN A 137 13.42 4.23 7.06
N ARG A 138 13.34 4.11 5.72
CA ARG A 138 14.13 3.12 4.98
C ARG A 138 15.63 3.37 5.26
N PRO A 139 16.46 2.33 5.46
CA PRO A 139 17.90 2.52 5.38
C PRO A 139 18.22 2.97 3.95
N GLY A 140 18.57 4.24 3.76
CA GLY A 140 18.82 4.83 2.45
C GLY A 140 18.43 6.30 2.31
N SER A 141 17.54 6.83 3.15
CA SER A 141 17.32 8.29 3.25
C SER A 141 18.35 8.91 4.21
N ILE A 142 19.63 8.76 3.85
CA ILE A 142 20.67 9.66 4.36
C ILE A 142 20.63 10.83 3.38
N GLY A 143 20.01 11.92 3.83
CA GLY A 143 20.41 13.23 3.35
C GLY A 143 21.91 13.33 3.59
N THR A 144 22.66 13.45 2.51
CA THR A 144 23.98 14.03 2.48
C THR A 144 23.92 15.43 3.10
N ALA A 145 24.94 15.72 3.91
CA ALA A 145 25.25 16.95 4.66
C ALA A 145 24.69 17.04 6.08
#